data_AF-Q1MYD3-F1
#
_entry.id   AF-Q1MYD3-F1
#
_cell.length_a   1.000
_cell.length_b   1.000
_cell.length_c   1.000
_cell.angle_alpha   90.00
_cell.angle_beta   90.00
_cell.angle_gamma   90.00
#
_symmetry.space_group_name_H-M   'P 1'
#
loop_
_entity.id
_entity.type
_entity.pdbx_description
1 polymer ?
#
loop_
_entity_poly.entity_id
_entity_poly.type
_entity_poly.pdbx_seq_one_letter_code
_entity_poly.pdbx_strand_id
1 'polypeptide(L)'
;MFNPEWPAHARLHEVWQLTTNITLGLIALWLTWFKESIRLAAAISIAVMGGVLVAHVIEDSYCGSLLSGNTATTVFGLQLAAFVALCVVLLSILAVVLDIKHERREVSA
;
A
#
# COMPACT_ATOMS: atom_id res chain seq x y z
N MET A 1 -3.63 6.23 -17.15
CA MET A 1 -4.56 7.39 -17.11
C MET A 1 -4.87 7.98 -18.47
N PHE A 2 -3.92 8.02 -19.40
CA PHE A 2 -4.14 8.57 -20.75
C PHE A 2 -4.51 7.53 -21.81
N ASN A 3 -4.98 6.34 -21.41
CA ASN A 3 -5.39 5.32 -22.36
C ASN A 3 -6.72 5.73 -23.02
N PRO A 4 -6.77 6.00 -24.34
CA PRO A 4 -8.00 6.41 -25.01
C PRO A 4 -9.08 5.32 -24.99
N GLU A 5 -8.69 4.04 -24.91
CA GLU A 5 -9.60 2.89 -24.90
C GLU A 5 -10.39 2.71 -23.59
N TRP A 6 -9.99 3.38 -22.51
CA TRP A 6 -10.69 3.25 -21.23
C TRP A 6 -11.93 4.16 -21.18
N PRO A 7 -13.03 3.74 -20.54
CA PRO A 7 -14.16 4.63 -20.26
C PRO A 7 -13.71 5.88 -19.51
N ALA A 8 -14.33 7.03 -19.79
CA ALA A 8 -13.98 8.30 -19.17
C ALA A 8 -14.01 8.24 -17.63
N HIS A 9 -14.97 7.49 -17.07
CA HIS A 9 -15.09 7.27 -15.64
C HIS A 9 -13.91 6.49 -15.04
N ALA A 10 -13.38 5.48 -15.74
CA ALA A 10 -12.23 4.71 -15.28
C ALA A 10 -10.95 5.56 -15.21
N ARG A 11 -10.74 6.44 -16.20
CA ARG A 11 -9.61 7.40 -16.18
C ARG A 11 -9.70 8.36 -14.99
N LEU A 12 -10.90 8.82 -14.65
CA LEU A 12 -11.13 9.67 -13.49
C LEU A 12 -10.78 8.95 -12.19
N HIS A 13 -11.25 7.70 -12.02
CA HIS A 13 -10.92 6.87 -10.85
C HIS A 13 -9.42 6.65 -10.71
N GLU A 14 -8.71 6.38 -11.80
CA GLU A 14 -7.26 6.16 -11.75
C GLU A 14 -6.50 7.41 -11.30
N VAL A 15 -6.82 8.60 -11.85
CA VAL A 15 -6.19 9.86 -11.43
C VAL A 15 -6.51 10.19 -9.97
N TRP A 16 -7.75 9.95 -9.56
CA TRP A 16 -8.18 10.11 -8.17
C TRP A 16 -7.39 9.18 -7.24
N GLN A 17 -7.35 7.88 -7.54
CA GLN A 17 -6.58 6.90 -6.78
C GLN A 17 -5.10 7.27 -6.73
N LEU A 18 -4.48 7.64 -7.85
CA LEU A 18 -3.06 7.99 -7.91
C LEU A 18 -2.76 9.21 -7.04
N THR A 19 -3.54 10.28 -7.18
CA THR A 19 -3.34 11.52 -6.42
C THR A 19 -3.54 11.28 -4.93
N THR A 20 -4.60 10.57 -4.54
CA THR A 20 -4.88 10.23 -3.14
C THR A 20 -3.77 9.37 -2.54
N ASN A 21 -3.30 8.34 -3.25
CA ASN A 21 -2.23 7.48 -2.75
C ASN A 21 -0.89 8.21 -2.60
N ILE A 22 -0.55 9.11 -3.53
CA ILE A 22 0.63 9.98 -3.41
C ILE A 22 0.52 10.86 -2.18
N THR A 23 -0.63 11.52 -1.97
CA THR A 23 -0.85 12.37 -0.79
C THR A 23 -0.76 11.58 0.51
N LEU A 24 -1.37 10.39 0.59
CA LEU A 24 -1.27 9.52 1.77
C LEU A 24 0.17 9.07 2.02
N GLY A 25 0.93 8.75 0.97
CA GLY A 25 2.35 8.46 1.06
C GLY A 25 3.15 9.62 1.66
N LEU A 26 2.92 10.84 1.17
CA LEU A 26 3.56 12.04 1.73
C LEU A 26 3.18 12.29 3.19
N ILE A 27 1.92 12.06 3.56
CA ILE A 27 1.47 12.16 4.95
C ILE A 27 2.16 11.11 5.82
N ALA A 28 2.27 9.86 5.36
CA ALA A 28 2.97 8.80 6.09
C ALA A 28 4.46 9.13 6.28
N LEU A 29 5.14 9.65 5.25
CA LEU A 29 6.52 10.15 5.37
C LEU A 29 6.60 11.28 6.39
N TRP A 30 5.71 12.27 6.31
CA TRP A 30 5.69 13.38 7.24
C TRP A 30 5.47 12.93 8.69
N LEU A 31 4.52 12.01 8.91
CA LEU A 31 4.24 11.43 10.22
C LEU A 31 5.45 10.69 10.79
N THR A 32 6.17 9.96 9.95
CA THR A 32 7.36 9.19 10.35
C THR A 32 8.51 10.11 10.75
N TRP A 33 8.87 11.08 9.90
CA TRP A 33 10.10 11.88 10.08
C TRP A 33 9.93 13.15 10.90
N PHE A 34 8.75 13.78 10.89
CA PHE A 34 8.55 15.08 11.54
C PHE A 34 7.65 15.01 12.79
N LYS A 35 6.80 13.99 12.89
CA LYS A 35 5.91 13.79 14.04
C LYS A 35 6.27 12.58 14.90
N GLU A 36 7.25 11.79 14.47
CA GLU A 36 7.68 10.54 15.12
C GLU A 36 6.50 9.58 15.40
N SER A 37 5.42 9.67 14.62
CA SER A 37 4.18 8.92 14.81
C SER A 37 4.19 7.66 13.95
N ILE A 38 5.09 6.74 14.29
CA ILE A 38 5.34 5.51 13.51
C ILE A 38 4.08 4.65 13.38
N ARG A 39 3.28 4.54 14.43
CA ARG A 39 2.04 3.74 14.43
C ARG A 39 1.01 4.26 13.43
N LEU A 40 0.82 5.58 13.36
CA LEU A 40 -0.14 6.17 12.44
C LEU A 40 0.35 6.10 10.99
N ALA A 41 1.64 6.34 10.75
CA ALA A 41 2.24 6.16 9.43
C ALA A 41 2.12 4.70 8.95
N ALA A 42 2.40 3.73 9.82
CA ALA A 42 2.25 2.30 9.51
C ALA A 42 0.79 1.92 9.26
N ALA A 43 -0.17 2.47 10.01
CA ALA A 43 -1.59 2.22 9.81
C ALA A 43 -2.05 2.69 8.42
N ILE A 44 -1.59 3.85 7.96
CA ILE A 44 -1.88 4.35 6.60
C ILE A 44 -1.31 3.40 5.55
N SER A 45 -0.03 3.03 5.67
CA SER A 45 0.64 2.11 4.74
C SER A 45 -0.03 0.74 4.67
N ILE A 46 -0.44 0.18 5.81
CA ILE A 46 -1.16 -1.09 5.88
C ILE A 46 -2.55 -0.97 5.28
N ALA A 47 -3.28 0.12 5.53
CA ALA A 47 -4.61 0.31 4.94
C ALA A 47 -4.55 0.39 3.41
N VAL A 48 -3.59 1.13 2.86
CA VAL A 48 -3.42 1.31 1.41
C VAL A 48 -2.93 0.02 0.76
N MET A 49 -1.79 -0.51 1.19
CA MET A 49 -1.18 -1.69 0.54
C MET A 49 -1.86 -3.00 0.94
N GLY A 50 -2.40 -3.09 2.15
CA GLY A 50 -3.26 -4.20 2.55
C GLY A 50 -4.54 -4.24 1.73
N GLY A 51 -5.10 -3.09 1.34
CA GLY A 51 -6.22 -3.02 0.39
C GLY A 51 -5.89 -3.66 -0.96
N VAL A 52 -4.68 -3.45 -1.48
CA VAL A 52 -4.19 -4.11 -2.71
C VAL A 52 -4.11 -5.63 -2.55
N LEU A 53 -3.61 -6.11 -1.41
CA LEU A 53 -3.54 -7.55 -1.13
C LEU A 53 -4.93 -8.17 -0.99
N VAL A 54 -5.84 -7.52 -0.28
CA VAL A 54 -7.23 -7.98 -0.15
C VAL A 54 -7.86 -8.05 -1.54
N ALA A 55 -7.75 -6.99 -2.35
CA ALA A 55 -8.26 -6.96 -3.71
C ALA A 55 -7.71 -8.13 -4.54
N HIS A 56 -6.40 -8.40 -4.48
CA HIS A 56 -5.81 -9.53 -5.18
C HIS A 56 -6.34 -10.90 -4.71
N VAL A 57 -6.53 -11.08 -3.40
CA VAL A 57 -7.05 -12.35 -2.85
C VAL A 57 -8.49 -12.63 -3.29
N ILE A 58 -9.31 -11.59 -3.46
CA ILE A 58 -10.71 -11.73 -3.87
C ILE A 58 -10.96 -11.39 -5.34
N GLU A 59 -9.91 -11.22 -6.15
CA GLU A 59 -10.04 -10.74 -7.54
C GLU A 59 -10.93 -11.64 -8.40
N ASP A 60 -10.84 -12.96 -8.22
CA ASP A 60 -11.68 -13.94 -8.90
C ASP A 60 -13.19 -13.74 -8.66
N SER A 61 -13.57 -13.17 -7.50
CA SER A 61 -14.97 -13.01 -7.11
C SER A 61 -15.70 -11.90 -7.87
N TYR A 62 -14.97 -10.93 -8.42
CA TYR A 62 -15.53 -9.81 -9.18
C TYR A 62 -14.94 -9.70 -10.59
N CYS A 63 -14.35 -10.78 -11.09
CA CYS A 63 -13.64 -10.83 -12.37
C CYS A 63 -12.55 -9.74 -12.48
N GLY A 64 -11.92 -9.43 -11.36
CA GLY A 64 -10.80 -8.50 -11.27
C GLY A 64 -9.52 -9.13 -11.79
N SER A 65 -8.55 -8.28 -12.10
CA SER A 65 -7.18 -8.72 -12.29
C SER A 65 -6.24 -7.57 -11.96
N LEU A 66 -5.16 -7.88 -11.26
CA LEU A 66 -4.00 -6.99 -11.16
C LEU A 66 -3.26 -6.82 -12.51
N LEU A 67 -3.58 -7.62 -13.54
CA LEU A 67 -2.98 -7.52 -14.87
C LEU A 67 -3.60 -6.35 -15.67
N SER A 68 -2.80 -5.30 -15.87
CA SER A 68 -3.10 -4.21 -16.79
C SER A 68 -2.30 -4.40 -18.08
N GLY A 69 -2.84 -5.13 -19.06
CA GLY A 69 -2.23 -5.30 -20.38
C GLY A 69 -0.98 -6.19 -20.45
N ASN A 70 -0.20 -6.03 -21.53
CA ASN A 70 0.80 -6.99 -22.03
C ASN A 70 2.10 -7.14 -21.19
N THR A 71 2.15 -6.61 -19.97
CA THR A 71 3.36 -6.65 -19.13
C THR A 71 3.05 -7.23 -17.76
N ALA A 72 2.93 -8.56 -17.73
CA ALA A 72 2.84 -9.33 -16.50
C ALA A 72 4.23 -9.52 -15.90
N THR A 73 4.76 -8.53 -15.18
CA THR A 73 6.00 -8.72 -14.43
C THR A 73 5.68 -9.52 -13.16
N THR A 74 6.07 -10.79 -13.17
CA THR A 74 5.95 -11.68 -12.01
C THR A 74 7.29 -11.85 -11.32
N VAL A 75 7.27 -11.94 -9.99
CA VAL A 75 8.44 -12.18 -9.15
C VAL A 75 8.06 -13.31 -8.19
N PHE A 76 8.81 -14.42 -8.21
CA PHE A 76 8.48 -15.65 -7.46
C PHE A 76 7.07 -16.21 -7.71
N GLY A 77 6.53 -16.04 -8.92
CA GLY A 77 5.18 -16.48 -9.28
C GLY A 77 4.05 -15.58 -8.74
N LEU A 78 4.39 -14.52 -8.01
CA LEU A 78 3.44 -13.49 -7.58
C LEU A 78 3.54 -12.28 -8.51
N GLN A 79 2.43 -11.57 -8.70
CA GLN A 79 2.45 -10.32 -9.44
C GLN A 79 3.31 -9.29 -8.70
N LEU A 80 4.15 -8.53 -9.42
CA LEU A 80 5.07 -7.56 -8.82
C LEU A 80 4.35 -6.59 -7.87
N ALA A 81 3.15 -6.13 -8.25
CA ALA A 81 2.32 -5.26 -7.41
C ALA A 81 1.94 -5.91 -6.06
N ALA A 82 1.47 -7.16 -6.10
CA ALA A 82 1.12 -7.91 -4.89
C ALA A 82 2.36 -8.21 -4.03
N PHE A 83 3.51 -8.52 -4.65
CA PHE A 83 4.77 -8.73 -3.93
C PHE A 83 5.24 -7.47 -3.20
N VAL A 84 5.24 -6.32 -3.89
CA VAL A 84 5.60 -5.03 -3.28
C VAL A 84 4.62 -4.68 -2.16
N ALA A 85 3.32 -4.89 -2.36
CA ALA A 85 2.29 -4.67 -1.35
C ALA A 85 2.55 -5.51 -0.09
N LEU A 86 2.88 -6.79 -0.26
CA LEU A 86 3.23 -7.69 0.84
C LEU A 86 4.44 -7.19 1.62
N CYS A 87 5.52 -6.81 0.93
CA CYS A 87 6.72 -6.27 1.57
C CYS A 87 6.41 -5.02 2.40
N VAL A 88 5.63 -4.07 1.86
CA VAL A 88 5.26 -2.84 2.58
C VAL A 88 4.45 -3.15 3.84
N VAL A 89 3.48 -4.06 3.75
CA VAL A 89 2.66 -4.46 4.91
C VAL A 89 3.53 -5.12 5.99
N LEU A 90 4.40 -6.06 5.61
CA LEU A 90 5.29 -6.74 6.57
C LEU A 90 6.26 -5.77 7.26
N LEU A 91 6.86 -4.85 6.49
CA LEU A 91 7.76 -3.83 7.05
C LEU A 91 7.01 -2.86 7.98
N SER A 92 5.79 -2.47 7.63
CA SER A 92 4.95 -1.60 8.47
C SER A 92 4.57 -2.28 9.79
N ILE A 93 4.22 -3.58 9.76
CA ILE A 93 3.97 -4.37 10.98
C ILE A 93 5.24 -4.45 11.83
N LEU A 94 6.39 -4.73 11.21
CA LEU A 94 7.67 -4.80 11.91
C LEU A 94 8.00 -3.45 12.57
N ALA A 95 7.81 -2.33 11.88
CA ALA A 95 8.03 -1.00 12.44
C ALA A 95 7.18 -0.76 13.69
N VAL A 96 5.89 -1.13 13.67
CA VAL A 96 5.01 -1.04 14.84
C VAL A 96 5.49 -1.93 15.99
N VAL A 97 5.92 -3.16 15.70
CA VAL A 97 6.44 -4.08 16.73
C VAL A 97 7.72 -3.53 17.37
N LEU A 98 8.61 -2.93 16.58
CA LEU A 98 9.84 -2.32 17.07
C LEU A 98 9.56 -1.08 17.92
N ASP A 99 8.64 -0.23 17.48
CA ASP A 99 8.18 0.96 18.21
C ASP A 99 7.58 0.60 19.58
N ILE A 100 6.69 -0.39 19.64
CA ILE A 100 6.12 -0.89 20.91
C ILE A 100 7.21 -1.46 21.83
N LYS A 101 8.21 -2.17 21.28
CA LYS A 101 9.32 -2.70 22.07
C LYS A 101 10.24 -1.59 22.60
N HIS A 102 10.42 -0.52 21.84
CA HIS A 102 11.21 0.63 22.24
C HIS A 102 10.56 1.35 23.42
N GLU A 103 9.26 1.68 23.32
CA GLU A 103 8.50 2.34 24.39
C GLU A 103 8.50 1.52 25.69
N ARG A 104 8.34 0.19 25.62
CA ARG A 104 8.40 -0.69 26.81
C ARG A 104 9.76 -0.68 27.51
N ARG A 105 10.86 -0.53 26.76
CA ARG A 105 12.21 -0.47 27.33
C ARG A 105 12.43 0.84 28.08
N GLU A 106 11.91 1.95 27.58
CA GLU A 106 12.03 3.25 28.25
C GLU A 106 11.23 3.30 29.56
N VAL A 107 10.05 2.67 29.61
CA VAL A 107 9.24 2.62 30.84
C VAL A 107 9.84 1.71 31.92
N SER A 108 10.68 0.75 31.54
CA SER A 108 11.28 -0.22 32.48
C SER A 108 12.68 0.18 32.99
N ALA A 109 13.23 1.29 32.50
CA ALA A 109 14.56 1.81 32.85
C ALA A 109 14.45 2.96 33.87
#